data_AF-L7CH61-F1
#
_entry.id   AF-L7CH61-F1
#
_cell.length_a   1.000
_cell.length_b   1.000
_cell.length_c   1.000
_cell.angle_alpha   90.00
_cell.angle_beta   90.00
_cell.angle_gamma   90.00
#
_symmetry.space_group_name_H-M   'P 1'
#
loop_
_entity.id
_entity.type
_entity.pdbx_description
1 polymer ?
#
loop_
_entity_poly.entity_id
_entity_poly.type
_entity_poly.pdbx_seq_one_letter_code
_entity_poly.pdbx_strand_id
1 'polypeptide(L)'
;MMRDSIAIQASLRRLSRRGAFSILEIIVALTIATMFAMTGLAFVQTHGETAKARACEGTRSMLQRDVELYEHENGRSPGRTLRELADEDYTGVSLPTCPTSGNAYGLDNGDVVCPTHGK
;
A
#
# COMPACT_ATOMS: atom_id res chain seq x y z
N MET A 1 -29.99 72.73 -10.01
CA MET A 1 -30.32 72.35 -8.61
C MET A 1 -31.00 70.99 -8.65
N MET A 2 -30.35 70.00 -8.02
CA MET A 2 -30.93 68.78 -7.43
C MET A 2 -31.82 67.89 -8.31
N ARG A 3 -31.26 66.90 -9.03
CA ARG A 3 -32.03 65.67 -9.31
C ARG A 3 -31.34 64.39 -9.81
N ASP A 4 -30.02 64.26 -9.88
CA ASP A 4 -29.43 63.03 -10.48
C ASP A 4 -28.57 62.17 -9.53
N SER A 5 -28.72 62.28 -8.21
CA SER A 5 -27.84 61.58 -7.25
C SER A 5 -28.50 60.47 -6.41
N ILE A 6 -29.77 60.13 -6.64
CA ILE A 6 -30.51 59.20 -5.74
C ILE A 6 -30.52 57.74 -6.24
N ALA A 7 -30.13 57.47 -7.49
CA ALA A 7 -30.24 56.11 -8.06
C ALA A 7 -29.04 55.17 -7.84
N ILE A 8 -27.97 55.60 -7.16
CA ILE A 8 -26.74 54.78 -6.99
C ILE A 8 -26.63 54.18 -5.56
N GLN A 9 -27.60 54.40 -4.66
CA GLN A 9 -27.51 53.87 -3.29
C GLN A 9 -28.32 52.58 -3.02
N ALA A 10 -29.06 52.05 -3.99
CA ALA A 10 -29.98 50.92 -3.76
C ALA A 10 -29.46 49.53 -4.14
N SER A 11 -28.20 49.36 -4.58
CA SER A 11 -27.70 48.07 -5.10
C SER A 11 -26.59 47.38 -4.30
N LEU A 12 -26.08 47.98 -3.22
CA LEU A 12 -24.96 47.42 -2.44
C LEU A 12 -25.33 46.84 -1.05
N ARG A 13 -26.59 46.46 -0.83
CA ARG A 13 -27.00 45.81 0.44
C ARG A 13 -27.65 44.45 0.24
N ARG A 14 -27.02 43.63 -0.59
CA ARG A 14 -27.19 42.17 -0.50
C ARG A 14 -25.82 41.49 -0.43
N LEU A 15 -24.98 41.98 0.49
CA LEU A 15 -23.84 41.19 0.97
C LEU A 15 -24.42 40.00 1.71
N SER A 16 -24.45 38.89 0.96
CA SER A 16 -24.80 37.55 1.38
C SER A 16 -24.38 37.30 2.83
N ARG A 17 -25.36 37.13 3.71
CA ARG A 17 -25.16 36.58 5.05
C ARG A 17 -24.85 35.08 4.87
N ARG A 18 -23.69 34.77 4.28
CA ARG A 18 -23.13 33.43 4.33
C ARG A 18 -22.85 33.17 5.80
N GLY A 19 -23.60 32.26 6.42
CA GLY A 19 -23.36 31.87 7.80
C GLY A 19 -21.90 31.45 7.92
N ALA A 20 -21.13 32.15 8.76
CA ALA A 20 -19.83 31.66 9.18
C ALA A 20 -20.06 30.46 10.10
N PHE A 21 -19.26 29.42 9.95
CA PHE A 21 -19.33 28.23 10.81
C PHE A 21 -19.15 28.62 12.28
N SER A 22 -20.01 28.11 13.15
CA SER A 22 -19.85 28.28 14.59
C SER A 22 -18.62 27.50 15.07
N ILE A 23 -17.95 27.97 16.12
CA ILE A 23 -16.86 27.23 16.79
C ILE A 23 -17.34 25.83 17.18
N LEU A 24 -18.57 25.71 17.68
CA LEU A 24 -19.18 24.43 18.02
C LEU A 24 -19.32 23.51 16.80
N GLU A 25 -19.66 24.07 15.65
CA GLU A 25 -19.86 23.33 14.41
C GLU A 25 -18.52 22.78 13.89
N ILE A 26 -17.45 23.56 14.00
CA ILE A 26 -16.09 23.10 13.67
C ILE A 26 -15.61 22.03 14.65
N ILE A 27 -15.88 22.17 15.95
CA ILE A 27 -15.52 21.15 16.95
C ILE A 27 -16.24 19.83 16.66
N VAL A 28 -17.55 19.87 16.40
CA VAL A 28 -18.34 18.66 16.07
C VAL A 28 -17.88 18.05 14.74
N ALA A 29 -17.57 18.87 13.73
CA ALA A 29 -17.04 18.36 12.46
C ALA A 29 -15.68 17.67 12.65
N LEU A 30 -14.78 18.25 13.45
CA LEU A 30 -13.46 17.68 13.74
C LEU A 30 -13.55 16.38 14.55
N THR A 31 -14.45 16.28 15.52
CA THR A 31 -14.62 15.03 16.29
C THR A 31 -15.11 13.89 15.40
N ILE A 32 -16.07 14.16 14.51
CA ILE A 32 -16.55 13.16 13.56
C ILE A 32 -15.44 12.79 12.56
N ALA A 33 -14.72 13.77 12.00
CA ALA A 33 -13.64 13.52 11.04
C ALA A 33 -12.50 12.68 11.65
N THR A 34 -12.10 12.96 12.89
CA THR A 34 -11.05 12.19 13.59
C THR A 34 -11.49 10.77 13.90
N MET A 35 -12.76 10.55 14.26
CA MET A 35 -13.31 9.21 14.45
C MET A 35 -13.24 8.37 13.16
N PHE A 36 -13.61 8.96 12.01
CA PHE A 36 -13.47 8.31 10.70
C PHE A 36 -12.01 8.10 10.28
N ALA A 37 -11.12 9.04 10.59
CA ALA A 37 -9.70 8.90 10.28
C ALA A 37 -9.08 7.70 11.02
N MET A 38 -9.41 7.51 12.30
CA MET A 38 -8.91 6.39 13.10
C MET A 38 -9.42 5.04 12.57
N THR A 39 -10.71 4.93 12.23
CA THR A 39 -11.27 3.69 11.68
C THR A 39 -10.72 3.37 10.30
N GLY A 40 -10.54 4.38 9.45
CA GLY A 40 -9.92 4.22 8.12
C GLY A 40 -8.48 3.71 8.20
N LEU A 41 -7.69 4.20 9.17
CA LEU A 41 -6.30 3.75 9.35
C LEU A 41 -6.22 2.28 9.78
N ALA A 42 -7.06 1.86 10.73
CA ALA A 42 -7.10 0.48 11.21
C ALA A 42 -7.46 -0.52 10.08
N PHE A 43 -8.37 -0.12 9.18
CA PHE A 43 -8.78 -0.93 8.04
C PHE A 43 -7.63 -1.17 7.04
N VAL A 44 -6.89 -0.11 6.67
CA VAL A 44 -5.77 -0.23 5.70
C VAL A 44 -4.66 -1.13 6.24
N GLN A 45 -4.35 -1.06 7.54
CA GLN A 45 -3.28 -1.84 8.15
C GLN A 45 -3.55 -3.35 8.14
N THR A 46 -4.78 -3.78 8.45
CA THR A 46 -5.13 -5.21 8.51
C THR A 46 -5.14 -5.89 7.14
N HIS A 47 -5.63 -5.19 6.11
CA HIS A 47 -5.60 -5.69 4.74
C HIS A 47 -4.20 -5.71 4.15
N GLY A 48 -3.34 -4.75 4.52
CA GLY A 48 -1.95 -4.70 4.07
C GLY A 48 -1.13 -5.91 4.52
N GLU A 49 -1.20 -6.29 5.79
CA GLU A 49 -0.44 -7.44 6.31
C GLU A 49 -0.90 -8.77 5.71
N THR A 50 -2.22 -8.96 5.56
CA THR A 50 -2.77 -10.15 4.92
C THR A 50 -2.33 -10.24 3.45
N ALA A 51 -2.34 -9.13 2.72
CA ALA A 51 -1.88 -9.08 1.34
C ALA A 51 -0.39 -9.41 1.20
N LYS A 52 0.47 -8.88 2.08
CA LYS A 52 1.90 -9.20 2.10
C LYS A 52 2.16 -10.68 2.39
N ALA A 53 1.43 -11.28 3.34
CA ALA A 53 1.56 -12.71 3.63
C ALA A 53 1.19 -13.58 2.42
N ARG A 54 0.08 -13.27 1.75
CA ARG A 54 -0.35 -13.97 0.52
C ARG A 54 0.64 -13.76 -0.63
N ALA A 55 1.19 -12.56 -0.77
CA ALA A 55 2.23 -12.28 -1.76
C ALA A 55 3.50 -13.09 -1.47
N CYS A 56 3.92 -13.20 -0.20
CA CYS A 56 5.05 -14.03 0.21
C CYS A 56 4.85 -15.51 -0.15
N GLU A 57 3.66 -16.05 0.08
CA GLU A 57 3.30 -17.42 -0.28
C GLU A 57 3.34 -17.63 -1.81
N GLY A 58 2.79 -16.68 -2.58
CA GLY A 58 2.82 -16.71 -4.03
C GLY A 58 4.25 -16.68 -4.60
N THR A 59 5.09 -15.76 -4.11
CA THR A 59 6.49 -15.67 -4.51
C THR A 59 7.26 -16.95 -4.17
N ARG A 60 7.01 -17.53 -3.00
CA ARG A 60 7.63 -18.80 -2.61
C ARG A 60 7.23 -19.94 -3.55
N SER A 61 5.95 -20.06 -3.88
CA SER A 61 5.48 -21.09 -4.83
C SER A 61 6.05 -20.90 -6.23
N MET A 62 6.25 -19.65 -6.66
CA MET A 62 6.92 -19.35 -7.92
C MET A 62 8.39 -19.79 -7.88
N LEU A 63 9.15 -19.35 -6.87
CA LEU A 63 10.56 -19.74 -6.69
C LEU A 63 10.73 -21.26 -6.60
N GLN A 64 9.80 -21.97 -5.96
CA GLN A 64 9.86 -23.43 -5.87
C GLN A 64 9.78 -24.09 -7.25
N ARG A 65 8.92 -23.58 -8.15
CA ARG A 65 8.84 -24.09 -9.52
C ARG A 65 10.11 -23.82 -10.31
N ASP A 66 10.71 -22.65 -10.10
CA ASP A 66 11.97 -22.29 -10.74
C ASP A 66 13.13 -23.16 -10.22
N VAL A 67 13.12 -23.52 -8.93
CA VAL A 67 14.08 -24.48 -8.35
C VAL A 67 13.90 -25.85 -8.98
N GLU A 68 12.67 -26.34 -9.08
CA GLU A 68 12.36 -27.63 -9.72
C GLU A 68 12.78 -27.64 -11.20
N LEU A 69 12.56 -26.53 -11.92
CA LEU A 69 13.00 -26.37 -13.30
C LEU A 69 14.53 -26.39 -13.41
N TYR A 70 15.22 -25.62 -12.56
CA TYR A 70 16.68 -25.59 -12.51
C TYR A 70 17.26 -26.99 -12.23
N GLU A 71 16.68 -27.71 -11.26
CA GLU A 71 17.06 -29.07 -10.91
C GLU A 71 16.85 -30.03 -12.08
N HIS A 72 15.75 -29.88 -12.81
CA HIS A 72 15.44 -30.69 -13.98
C HIS A 72 16.47 -30.47 -15.11
N GLU A 73 16.86 -29.23 -15.37
CA GLU A 73 17.76 -28.88 -16.48
C GLU A 73 19.23 -29.13 -16.16
N ASN A 74 19.66 -28.85 -14.94
CA ASN A 74 21.06 -28.90 -14.53
C ASN A 74 21.41 -30.20 -13.79
N GLY A 75 20.43 -31.01 -13.40
CA GLY A 75 20.60 -32.24 -12.64
C GLY A 75 21.12 -32.02 -11.21
N ARG A 76 21.08 -30.79 -10.69
CA ARG A 76 21.55 -30.42 -9.35
C ARG A 76 20.69 -29.31 -8.77
N SER A 77 20.56 -29.29 -7.45
CA SER A 77 19.86 -28.22 -6.74
C SER A 77 20.65 -26.91 -6.78
N PRO A 78 19.94 -25.76 -6.83
CA PRO A 78 20.57 -24.46 -6.71
C PRO A 78 21.13 -24.26 -5.30
N GLY A 79 22.02 -23.27 -5.15
CA GLY A 79 22.62 -22.97 -3.86
C GLY A 79 21.59 -22.48 -2.83
N ARG A 80 21.98 -22.49 -1.55
CA ARG A 80 21.13 -22.00 -0.45
C ARG A 80 20.60 -20.58 -0.62
N THR A 81 21.31 -19.74 -1.38
CA THR A 81 20.94 -18.34 -1.63
C THR A 81 20.11 -18.15 -2.89
N LEU A 82 19.78 -19.23 -3.62
CA LEU A 82 19.00 -19.21 -4.86
C LEU A 82 19.59 -18.28 -5.93
N ARG A 83 20.90 -18.00 -5.87
CA ARG A 83 21.51 -16.95 -6.72
C ARG A 83 21.60 -17.39 -8.17
N GLU A 84 21.61 -18.69 -8.41
CA GLU A 84 21.55 -19.33 -9.71
C GLU A 84 20.23 -19.10 -10.44
N LEU A 85 19.15 -18.75 -9.71
CA LEU A 85 17.85 -18.42 -10.30
C LEU A 85 17.74 -16.94 -10.73
N ALA A 86 18.75 -16.12 -10.43
CA ALA A 86 18.80 -14.71 -10.84
C ALA A 86 19.19 -14.57 -12.32
N ASP A 87 18.42 -15.22 -13.19
CA ASP A 87 18.60 -15.29 -14.63
C ASP A 87 17.25 -15.05 -15.34
N GLU A 88 17.29 -14.54 -16.57
CA GLU A 88 16.08 -14.27 -17.37
C GLU A 88 15.27 -15.54 -17.67
N ASP A 89 15.91 -16.71 -17.66
CA ASP A 89 15.26 -18.01 -17.91
C ASP A 89 14.44 -18.52 -16.71
N TYR A 90 14.64 -17.96 -15.50
CA TYR A 90 13.97 -18.39 -14.27
C TYR A 90 13.19 -17.23 -13.61
N THR A 91 13.70 -16.70 -12.49
CA THR A 91 13.03 -15.68 -11.68
C THR A 91 13.23 -14.26 -12.25
N GLY A 92 14.19 -14.07 -13.15
CA GLY A 92 14.59 -12.78 -13.71
C GLY A 92 15.89 -12.24 -13.10
N VAL A 93 16.31 -11.06 -13.55
CA VAL A 93 17.62 -10.42 -13.25
C VAL A 93 17.88 -10.21 -11.74
N SER A 94 16.84 -10.21 -10.91
CA SER A 94 16.97 -10.05 -9.46
C SER A 94 16.01 -10.94 -8.69
N LEU A 95 16.49 -11.55 -7.61
CA LEU A 95 15.63 -12.28 -6.70
C LEU A 95 14.66 -11.36 -5.95
N PRO A 96 13.37 -11.73 -5.86
CA PRO A 96 12.42 -11.03 -5.03
C PRO A 96 12.76 -11.19 -3.55
N THR A 97 12.31 -10.24 -2.73
CA THR A 97 12.42 -10.30 -1.28
C THR A 97 11.05 -10.48 -0.63
N CYS A 98 11.02 -10.91 0.63
CA CYS A 98 9.78 -11.04 1.37
C CYS A 98 9.11 -9.66 1.53
N PRO A 99 7.85 -9.46 1.10
CA PRO A 99 7.19 -8.16 1.18
C PRO A 99 6.84 -7.73 2.62
N THR A 100 6.91 -8.64 3.59
CA THR A 100 6.67 -8.34 5.02
C THR A 100 7.94 -7.89 5.73
N SER A 101 9.07 -8.55 5.50
CA SER A 101 10.33 -8.29 6.22
C SER A 101 11.46 -7.69 5.39
N GLY A 102 11.36 -7.74 4.06
CA GLY A 102 12.45 -7.39 3.14
C GLY A 102 13.57 -8.43 3.07
N ASN A 103 13.46 -9.55 3.78
CA ASN A 103 14.50 -10.58 3.80
C ASN A 103 14.52 -11.38 2.48
N ALA A 104 15.71 -11.85 2.10
CA ALA A 104 15.88 -12.76 0.98
C ALA A 104 15.31 -14.15 1.29
N TYR A 105 14.81 -14.82 0.26
CA TYR A 105 14.45 -16.25 0.34
C TYR A 105 15.71 -17.11 0.31
N GLY A 106 15.59 -18.32 0.85
CA GLY A 106 16.65 -19.32 0.77
C GLY A 106 16.10 -20.69 0.43
N LEU A 107 17.00 -21.64 0.21
CA LEU A 107 16.67 -23.05 0.00
C LEU A 107 17.06 -23.87 1.25
N ASP A 108 16.11 -24.63 1.78
CA ASP A 108 16.35 -25.58 2.87
C ASP A 108 15.74 -26.95 2.56
N ASN A 109 16.61 -27.95 2.39
CA ASN A 109 16.24 -29.32 2.08
C ASN A 109 15.37 -29.47 0.82
N GLY A 110 15.60 -28.64 -0.21
CA GLY A 110 14.84 -28.64 -1.46
C GLY A 110 13.58 -27.77 -1.43
N ASP A 111 13.21 -27.22 -0.27
CA ASP A 111 12.09 -26.29 -0.15
C ASP A 111 12.59 -24.83 -0.10
N VAL A 112 11.95 -23.95 -0.86
CA VAL A 112 12.15 -22.51 -0.71
C VAL A 112 11.57 -22.07 0.63
N VAL A 113 12.34 -21.34 1.43
CA VAL A 113 11.96 -20.87 2.76
C VAL A 113 12.04 -19.36 2.88
N CYS A 114 11.07 -18.79 3.56
CA CYS A 114 11.08 -17.40 3.98
C CYS A 114 11.46 -17.32 5.46
N PRO A 115 12.46 -16.51 5.87
CA PRO A 115 12.86 -16.37 7.28
C PRO A 115 11.75 -15.90 8.22
N THR A 116 10.71 -15.26 7.67
CA THR A 116 9.63 -14.61 8.44
C THR A 116 8.38 -15.47 8.57
N HIS A 117 8.05 -16.29 7.57
CA HIS A 117 6.81 -17.09 7.55
C HIS A 117 7.07 -18.61 7.58
N GLY A 118 8.32 -19.05 7.48
CA GLY A 118 8.69 -20.47 7.55
C GLY A 118 8.46 -21.24 6.24
N LYS A 119 8.33 -22.56 6.39
CA LYS A 119 7.92 -23.52 5.36
C LYS A 119 6.40 -23.58 5.20
#